data_AF-A0AAV6AKB0-F1
#
_entry.id   AF-A0AAV6AKB0-F1
#
_cell.length_a   1.000
_cell.length_b   1.000
_cell.length_c   1.000
_cell.angle_alpha   90.00
_cell.angle_beta   90.00
_cell.angle_gamma   90.00
#
_symmetry.space_group_name_H-M   'P 1'
#
loop_
_entity.id
_entity.type
_entity.pdbx_description
1 polymer ?
#
loop_
_entity_poly.entity_id
_entity_poly.type
_entity_poly.pdbx_seq_one_letter_code
_entity_poly.pdbx_strand_id
1 'polypeptide(L)'
;MISAREALTSIERALQGVRKDEDRLLTMLASSEAEAERVRAGQAEAFRALARLRLDTLARDEAVGQLDSAERRAMEALSRRRQSLDQAARRRSDLTSSADAIEERREAAAAARDAALAAIEDLTEQIEATAAKDPAWQAADAAAREAEDKAVGAEEKARQAAEDREAKGKPYEADPLFMYLWSRGYGTSAYRASPIARYFDGKVARLIGFTGARANYFMLNEIPVRLAQHAERQRSAVAEAEEQREAVERAALEAAGVEALEADLEARDAELAAAVEDLETVRAALGGLDAETRGLLDETADPGIKAAIDDLATAISRDDLRSLYREALDTPTPEDETIVKSLQEAERHLVRITAQMEEVRAAAVDLARKRTELERSEQNFRNSGYDNPYGEFVNGAIIGGIIQGIIRGAMSSRNLDDALGKEYRKRPPRSSGGSSGGFGGGFGGGVRMPKSPGGFRTGGRSGGGGFRTGGSF
;
A
#
# COMPACT_ATOMS: atom_id res chain seq x y z
N MET A 1 0.47 -20.64 12.11
CA MET A 1 -0.26 -19.76 11.17
C MET A 1 -0.68 -18.53 11.93
N ILE A 2 -0.51 -17.34 11.35
CA ILE A 2 -1.02 -16.08 11.88
C ILE A 2 -1.91 -15.43 10.83
N SER A 3 -2.93 -14.70 11.27
CA SER A 3 -3.76 -13.91 10.36
C SER A 3 -2.97 -12.76 9.73
N ALA A 4 -3.44 -12.26 8.59
CA ALA A 4 -2.85 -11.08 7.97
C ALA A 4 -2.84 -9.86 8.91
N ARG A 5 -3.91 -9.67 9.68
CA ARG A 5 -4.01 -8.63 10.69
C ARG A 5 -2.92 -8.75 11.75
N GLU A 6 -2.73 -9.95 12.32
CA GLU A 6 -1.68 -10.17 13.33
C GLU A 6 -0.27 -9.91 12.78
N ALA A 7 -0.03 -10.25 11.51
CA ALA A 7 1.23 -9.95 10.84
C ALA A 7 1.44 -8.44 10.72
N LEU A 8 0.44 -7.70 10.25
CA LEU A 8 0.50 -6.24 10.14
C LEU A 8 0.69 -5.56 11.50
N THR A 9 -0.09 -5.95 12.50
CA THR A 9 0.07 -5.43 13.87
C THR A 9 1.47 -5.71 14.43
N SER A 10 2.10 -6.85 14.07
CA SER A 10 3.47 -7.13 14.50
C SER A 10 4.51 -6.16 13.91
N ILE A 11 4.32 -5.74 12.64
CA ILE A 11 5.15 -4.73 11.96
C ILE A 11 4.91 -3.36 12.61
N GLU A 12 3.65 -3.00 12.83
CA GLU A 12 3.25 -1.71 13.42
C GLU A 12 3.78 -1.55 14.87
N ARG A 13 3.69 -2.60 15.71
CA ARG A 13 4.28 -2.58 17.06
C ARG A 13 5.79 -2.42 17.03
N ALA A 14 6.48 -3.08 16.10
CA ALA A 14 7.93 -2.93 15.96
C ALA A 14 8.30 -1.50 15.57
N LEU A 15 7.53 -0.90 14.68
CA LEU A 15 7.69 0.47 14.21
C LEU A 15 7.44 1.50 15.32
N GLN A 16 6.40 1.30 16.15
CA GLN A 16 6.18 2.08 17.37
C GLN A 16 7.36 1.96 18.35
N GLY A 17 7.90 0.75 18.54
CA GLY A 17 9.07 0.53 19.39
C GLY A 17 10.29 1.32 18.91
N VAL A 18 10.58 1.26 17.61
CA VAL A 18 11.69 2.01 16.99
C VAL A 18 11.49 3.53 17.13
N ARG A 19 10.27 4.04 16.97
CA ARG A 19 9.96 5.46 17.19
C ARG A 19 10.19 5.88 18.64
N LYS A 20 9.77 5.07 19.62
CA LYS A 20 10.02 5.36 21.05
C LYS A 20 11.51 5.38 21.39
N ASP A 21 12.29 4.48 20.80
CA ASP A 21 13.75 4.49 20.96
C ASP A 21 14.39 5.73 20.32
N GLU A 22 13.87 6.18 19.17
CA GLU A 22 14.30 7.41 18.50
C GLU A 22 13.98 8.65 19.36
N ASP A 23 12.80 8.67 19.98
CA ASP A 23 12.40 9.70 20.94
C ASP A 23 13.33 9.79 22.14
N ARG A 24 13.73 8.63 22.67
CA ARG A 24 14.67 8.56 23.78
C ARG A 24 16.05 9.09 23.39
N LEU A 25 16.57 8.71 22.22
CA LEU A 25 17.87 9.18 21.74
C LEU A 25 17.88 10.69 21.47
N LEU A 26 16.80 11.22 20.89
CA LEU A 26 16.68 12.67 20.64
C LEU A 26 16.58 13.46 21.94
N THR A 27 15.88 12.93 22.95
CA THR A 27 15.84 13.53 24.29
C THR A 27 17.22 13.52 24.94
N MET A 28 17.97 12.42 24.80
CA MET A 28 19.36 12.34 25.28
C MET A 28 20.26 13.35 24.55
N LEU A 29 20.15 13.47 23.23
CA LEU A 29 20.92 14.43 22.44
C LEU A 29 20.66 15.88 22.90
N ALA A 30 19.40 16.27 23.06
CA ALA A 30 19.04 17.58 23.56
C ALA A 30 19.59 17.85 24.98
N SER A 31 19.61 16.83 25.85
CA SER A 31 20.19 16.95 27.18
C SER A 31 21.71 17.15 27.17
N SER A 32 22.42 16.44 26.28
CA SER A 32 23.87 16.57 26.10
C SER A 32 24.25 17.91 25.45
N GLU A 33 23.46 18.39 24.49
CA GLU A 33 23.63 19.73 23.91
C GLU A 33 23.50 20.81 24.99
N ALA A 34 22.45 20.74 25.82
CA ALA A 34 22.27 21.68 26.93
C ALA A 34 23.42 21.61 27.97
N GLU A 35 24.05 20.45 28.14
CA GLU A 35 25.22 20.32 29.00
C GLU A 35 26.47 20.96 28.36
N ALA A 36 26.72 20.70 27.07
CA ALA A 36 27.81 21.33 26.33
C ALA A 36 27.71 22.86 26.36
N GLU A 37 26.50 23.41 26.20
CA GLU A 37 26.24 24.84 26.32
C GLU A 37 26.62 25.39 27.69
N ARG A 38 26.24 24.72 28.79
CA ARG A 38 26.61 25.14 30.16
C ARG A 38 28.13 25.15 30.35
N VAL A 39 28.82 24.14 29.82
CA VAL A 39 30.29 24.06 29.95
C VAL A 39 30.98 25.16 29.13
N ARG A 40 30.49 25.46 27.91
CA ARG A 40 31.00 26.58 27.10
C ARG A 40 30.78 27.94 27.78
N ALA A 41 29.63 28.14 28.40
CA ALA A 41 29.36 29.36 29.18
C ALA A 41 30.32 29.50 30.38
N GLY A 42 30.56 28.41 31.12
CA GLY A 42 31.55 28.39 32.20
C GLY A 42 32.98 28.65 31.72
N GLN A 43 33.34 28.13 30.53
CA GLN A 43 34.64 28.40 29.91
C GLN A 43 34.80 29.88 29.54
N ALA A 44 33.76 30.51 28.98
CA ALA A 44 33.77 31.95 28.70
C ALA A 44 33.89 32.80 29.98
N GLU A 45 33.23 32.39 31.06
CA GLU A 45 33.34 33.05 32.36
C GLU A 45 34.75 32.92 32.97
N ALA A 46 35.38 31.74 32.87
CA ALA A 46 36.75 31.53 33.30
C ALA A 46 37.76 32.38 32.49
N PHE A 47 37.58 32.50 31.16
CA PHE A 47 38.37 33.43 30.35
C PHE A 47 38.14 34.90 30.73
N ARG A 48 36.91 35.30 31.10
CA ARG A 48 36.63 36.63 31.63
C ARG A 48 37.32 36.88 32.97
N ALA A 49 37.33 35.89 33.87
CA ALA A 49 38.03 35.99 35.15
C ALA A 49 39.55 36.15 34.93
N LEU A 50 40.13 35.37 34.01
CA LEU A 50 41.53 35.48 33.63
C LEU A 50 41.86 36.86 33.03
N ALA A 51 40.98 37.32 32.13
CA ALA A 51 41.12 38.64 31.54
C ALA A 51 41.07 39.72 32.63
N ARG A 52 40.09 39.73 33.55
CA ARG A 52 39.99 40.73 34.62
C ARG A 52 41.22 40.74 35.55
N LEU A 53 41.67 39.56 35.98
CA LEU A 53 42.83 39.41 36.87
C LEU A 53 44.11 40.01 36.25
N ARG A 54 44.27 39.91 34.94
CA ARG A 54 45.43 40.44 34.20
C ARG A 54 45.20 41.83 33.59
N LEU A 55 43.96 42.23 33.34
CA LEU A 55 43.59 43.56 32.85
C LEU A 55 43.66 44.63 33.94
N ASP A 56 43.52 44.25 35.21
CA ASP A 56 43.91 45.12 36.35
C ASP A 56 45.41 45.52 36.27
N THR A 57 46.21 44.83 35.45
CA THR A 57 47.61 45.18 35.16
C THR A 57 47.86 45.77 33.77
N LEU A 58 46.93 45.68 32.81
CA LEU A 58 47.09 46.16 31.41
C LEU A 58 45.77 46.67 30.82
N ALA A 59 45.71 47.94 30.43
CA ALA A 59 44.51 48.61 29.88
C ALA A 59 44.04 48.05 28.52
N ARG A 60 43.19 47.01 28.49
CA ARG A 60 42.52 46.52 27.26
C ARG A 60 41.04 46.15 27.48
N ASP A 61 40.18 47.16 27.64
CA ASP A 61 38.72 47.03 27.82
C ASP A 61 37.98 46.47 26.58
N GLU A 62 38.59 46.58 25.40
CA GLU A 62 37.95 46.23 24.12
C GLU A 62 37.80 44.71 23.92
N ALA A 63 38.71 43.89 24.47
CA ALA A 63 38.65 42.44 24.36
C ALA A 63 37.47 41.85 25.16
N VAL A 64 37.19 42.40 26.34
CA VAL A 64 36.08 41.98 27.22
C VAL A 64 34.73 42.35 26.61
N GLY A 65 34.57 43.58 26.11
CA GLY A 65 33.32 44.03 25.49
C GLY A 65 32.94 43.25 24.23
N GLN A 66 33.92 42.83 23.42
CA GLN A 66 33.66 42.02 22.23
C GLN A 66 33.27 40.58 22.58
N LEU A 67 33.93 39.97 23.59
CA LEU A 67 33.54 38.68 24.19
C LEU A 67 32.08 38.71 24.66
N ASP A 68 31.67 39.73 25.41
CA ASP A 68 30.30 39.88 25.92
C ASP A 68 29.26 40.03 24.79
N SER A 69 29.63 40.68 23.69
CA SER A 69 28.74 40.84 22.52
C SER A 69 28.57 39.54 21.73
N ALA A 70 29.66 38.78 21.55
CA ALA A 70 29.66 37.50 20.83
C ALA A 70 28.91 36.43 21.64
N GLU A 71 29.12 36.39 22.95
CA GLU A 71 28.42 35.49 23.87
C GLU A 71 26.92 35.74 23.89
N ARG A 72 26.47 37.01 23.99
CA ARG A 72 25.03 37.32 23.95
C ARG A 72 24.38 36.85 22.66
N ARG A 73 25.04 37.06 21.51
CA ARG A 73 24.53 36.56 20.21
C ARG A 73 24.49 35.04 20.17
N ALA A 74 25.52 34.35 20.68
CA ALA A 74 25.56 32.90 20.77
C ALA A 74 24.45 32.35 21.66
N MET A 75 24.28 32.90 22.87
CA MET A 75 23.25 32.49 23.82
C MET A 75 21.84 32.73 23.30
N GLU A 76 21.59 33.85 22.61
CA GLU A 76 20.29 34.11 22.00
C GLU A 76 19.98 33.14 20.84
N ALA A 77 20.97 32.85 20.00
CA ALA A 77 20.82 31.90 18.89
C ALA A 77 20.59 30.46 19.41
N LEU A 78 21.34 30.03 20.42
CA LEU A 78 21.16 28.74 21.10
C LEU A 78 19.80 28.64 21.81
N SER A 79 19.39 29.70 22.53
CA SER A 79 18.09 29.75 23.19
C SER A 79 16.93 29.64 22.19
N ARG A 80 17.03 30.27 21.01
CA ARG A 80 16.03 30.13 19.94
C ARG A 80 15.96 28.70 19.43
N ARG A 81 17.10 28.08 19.11
CA ARG A 81 17.14 26.68 18.66
C ARG A 81 16.56 25.73 19.68
N ARG A 82 16.92 25.91 20.95
CA ARG A 82 16.36 25.14 22.06
C ARG A 82 14.84 25.26 22.13
N GLN A 83 14.30 26.47 22.03
CA GLN A 83 12.83 26.67 22.01
C GLN A 83 12.18 25.98 20.81
N SER A 84 12.79 26.05 19.63
CA SER A 84 12.28 25.34 18.44
C SER A 84 12.32 23.82 18.60
N LEU A 85 13.41 23.27 19.14
CA LEU A 85 13.54 21.83 19.42
C LEU A 85 12.55 21.38 20.51
N ASP A 86 12.36 22.16 21.58
CA ASP A 86 11.39 21.89 22.64
C ASP A 86 9.95 21.92 22.07
N GLN A 87 9.64 22.86 21.18
CA GLN A 87 8.35 22.95 20.51
C GLN A 87 8.13 21.75 19.56
N ALA A 88 9.14 21.37 18.78
CA ALA A 88 9.10 20.21 17.91
C ALA A 88 8.91 18.91 18.70
N ALA A 89 9.63 18.74 19.81
CA ALA A 89 9.49 17.59 20.70
C ALA A 89 8.07 17.46 21.29
N ARG A 90 7.48 18.58 21.73
CA ARG A 90 6.07 18.60 22.22
C ARG A 90 5.09 18.23 21.12
N ARG A 91 5.20 18.87 19.94
CA ARG A 91 4.35 18.55 18.77
C ARG A 91 4.48 17.08 18.39
N ARG A 92 5.69 16.51 18.47
CA ARG A 92 5.91 15.09 18.16
C ARG A 92 5.24 14.21 19.20
N SER A 93 5.40 14.49 20.49
CA SER A 93 4.73 13.76 21.57
C SER A 93 3.20 13.76 21.40
N ASP A 94 2.62 14.91 21.05
CA ASP A 94 1.18 15.05 20.83
C ASP A 94 0.72 14.24 19.61
N LEU A 95 1.45 14.34 18.48
CA LEU A 95 1.14 13.59 17.26
C LEU A 95 1.33 12.09 17.45
N THR A 96 2.37 11.64 18.15
CA THR A 96 2.58 10.22 18.46
C THR A 96 1.45 9.69 19.35
N SER A 97 1.04 10.45 20.36
CA SER A 97 -0.10 10.05 21.21
C SER A 97 -1.41 9.99 20.42
N SER A 98 -1.61 10.95 19.50
CA SER A 98 -2.76 10.93 18.59
C SER A 98 -2.70 9.75 17.63
N ALA A 99 -1.52 9.40 17.12
CA ALA A 99 -1.33 8.25 16.24
C ALA A 99 -1.67 6.95 16.97
N ASP A 100 -1.18 6.77 18.20
CA ASP A 100 -1.45 5.60 19.03
C ASP A 100 -2.97 5.45 19.29
N ALA A 101 -3.67 6.55 19.64
CA ALA A 101 -5.11 6.51 19.86
C ALA A 101 -5.91 6.21 18.57
N ILE A 102 -5.46 6.71 17.42
CA ILE A 102 -6.10 6.41 16.13
C ILE A 102 -5.83 4.96 15.72
N GLU A 103 -4.64 4.43 15.98
CA GLU A 103 -4.28 3.03 15.73
C GLU A 103 -5.16 2.08 16.56
N GLU A 104 -5.35 2.37 17.86
CA GLU A 104 -6.28 1.61 18.72
C GLU A 104 -7.72 1.64 18.17
N ARG A 105 -8.19 2.81 17.71
CA ARG A 105 -9.51 2.93 17.07
C ARG A 105 -9.58 2.13 15.78
N ARG A 106 -8.53 2.14 14.94
CA ARG A 106 -8.45 1.36 13.70
C ARG A 106 -8.52 -0.14 14.01
N GLU A 107 -7.76 -0.62 14.98
CA GLU A 107 -7.79 -2.03 15.40
C GLU A 107 -9.18 -2.44 15.90
N ALA A 108 -9.81 -1.60 16.72
CA ALA A 108 -11.16 -1.83 17.20
C ALA A 108 -12.20 -1.84 16.05
N ALA A 109 -12.10 -0.91 15.10
CA ALA A 109 -12.96 -0.86 13.92
C ALA A 109 -12.77 -2.10 13.03
N ALA A 110 -11.53 -2.54 12.80
CA ALA A 110 -11.23 -3.76 12.05
C ALA A 110 -11.81 -5.00 12.74
N ALA A 111 -11.65 -5.12 14.06
CA ALA A 111 -12.23 -6.22 14.82
C ALA A 111 -13.77 -6.23 14.78
N ALA A 112 -14.40 -5.06 14.88
CA ALA A 112 -15.86 -4.93 14.79
C ALA A 112 -16.38 -5.27 13.38
N ARG A 113 -15.65 -4.87 12.34
CA ARG A 113 -15.90 -5.22 10.93
C ARG A 113 -15.79 -6.72 10.69
N ASP A 114 -14.75 -7.38 11.23
CA ASP A 114 -14.59 -8.83 11.15
C ASP A 114 -15.71 -9.58 11.88
N ALA A 115 -16.16 -9.07 13.02
CA ALA A 115 -17.29 -9.63 13.77
C ALA A 115 -18.62 -9.50 12.99
N ALA A 116 -18.86 -8.36 12.34
CA ALA A 116 -20.03 -8.16 11.47
C ALA A 116 -20.02 -9.13 10.28
N LEU A 117 -18.85 -9.32 9.65
CA LEU A 117 -18.68 -10.28 8.57
C LEU A 117 -18.93 -11.73 9.04
N ALA A 118 -18.39 -12.11 10.20
CA ALA A 118 -18.65 -13.43 10.79
C ALA A 118 -20.14 -13.64 11.09
N ALA A 119 -20.86 -12.62 11.55
CA ALA A 119 -22.30 -12.71 11.80
C ALA A 119 -23.10 -12.95 10.50
N ILE A 120 -22.70 -12.33 9.39
CA ILE A 120 -23.30 -12.59 8.07
C ILE A 120 -22.99 -14.02 7.61
N GLU A 121 -21.74 -14.47 7.75
CA GLU A 121 -21.35 -15.85 7.41
C GLU A 121 -22.14 -16.88 8.22
N ASP A 122 -22.27 -16.68 9.54
CA ASP A 122 -23.01 -17.57 10.44
C ASP A 122 -24.50 -17.59 10.12
N LEU A 123 -25.10 -16.42 9.81
CA LEU A 123 -26.51 -16.35 9.38
C LEU A 123 -26.70 -17.08 8.04
N THR A 124 -25.78 -16.87 7.10
CA THR A 124 -25.83 -17.52 5.78
C THR A 124 -25.77 -19.03 5.93
N GLU A 125 -24.82 -19.57 6.70
CA GLU A 125 -24.71 -21.02 6.95
C GLU A 125 -25.98 -21.60 7.59
N GLN A 126 -26.61 -20.87 8.52
CA GLN A 126 -27.87 -21.29 9.15
C GLN A 126 -29.03 -21.31 8.14
N ILE A 127 -29.13 -20.30 7.29
CA ILE A 127 -30.17 -20.21 6.26
C ILE A 127 -29.94 -21.25 5.17
N GLU A 128 -28.70 -21.48 4.73
CA GLU A 128 -28.36 -22.55 3.80
C GLU A 128 -28.85 -23.92 4.30
N ALA A 129 -28.58 -24.24 5.58
CA ALA A 129 -28.99 -25.51 6.19
C ALA A 129 -30.52 -25.69 6.32
N THR A 130 -31.27 -24.59 6.37
CA THR A 130 -32.74 -24.61 6.46
C THR A 130 -33.41 -24.53 5.08
N ALA A 131 -32.92 -23.68 4.19
CA ALA A 131 -33.38 -23.49 2.83
C ALA A 131 -33.17 -24.72 1.94
N ALA A 132 -32.15 -25.54 2.19
CA ALA A 132 -32.00 -26.84 1.52
C ALA A 132 -33.22 -27.77 1.69
N LYS A 133 -34.07 -27.52 2.71
CA LYS A 133 -35.31 -28.26 2.99
C LYS A 133 -36.55 -27.57 2.46
N ASP A 134 -36.44 -26.36 1.93
CA ASP A 134 -37.55 -25.58 1.38
C ASP A 134 -37.93 -26.11 -0.02
N PRO A 135 -39.19 -26.48 -0.26
CA PRO A 135 -39.67 -26.85 -1.59
C PRO A 135 -39.42 -25.81 -2.68
N ALA A 136 -39.47 -24.51 -2.35
CA ALA A 136 -39.23 -23.44 -3.32
C ALA A 136 -37.77 -23.43 -3.81
N TRP A 137 -36.82 -23.58 -2.88
CA TRP A 137 -35.40 -23.67 -3.21
C TRP A 137 -35.08 -24.95 -3.98
N GLN A 138 -35.65 -26.10 -3.58
CA GLN A 138 -35.46 -27.37 -4.30
C GLN A 138 -35.99 -27.32 -5.74
N ALA A 139 -37.12 -26.63 -5.96
CA ALA A 139 -37.66 -26.45 -7.30
C ALA A 139 -36.75 -25.55 -8.17
N ALA A 140 -36.21 -24.47 -7.60
CA ALA A 140 -35.29 -23.57 -8.29
C ALA A 140 -33.94 -24.25 -8.61
N ASP A 141 -33.35 -24.98 -7.65
CA ASP A 141 -32.12 -25.75 -7.86
C ASP A 141 -32.30 -26.84 -8.92
N ALA A 142 -33.44 -27.57 -8.89
CA ALA A 142 -33.75 -28.56 -9.92
C ALA A 142 -33.91 -27.93 -11.32
N ALA A 143 -34.56 -26.76 -11.41
CA ALA A 143 -34.71 -26.03 -12.68
C ALA A 143 -33.38 -25.55 -13.23
N ALA A 144 -32.48 -25.04 -12.38
CA ALA A 144 -31.14 -24.61 -12.76
C ALA A 144 -30.30 -25.79 -13.28
N ARG A 145 -30.29 -26.93 -12.57
CA ARG A 145 -29.59 -28.15 -13.02
C ARG A 145 -30.15 -28.68 -14.34
N GLU A 146 -31.47 -28.69 -14.50
CA GLU A 146 -32.08 -29.13 -15.76
C GLU A 146 -31.72 -28.19 -16.92
N ALA A 147 -31.65 -26.88 -16.68
CA ALA A 147 -31.20 -25.91 -17.67
C ALA A 147 -29.72 -26.13 -18.04
N GLU A 148 -28.85 -26.39 -17.05
CA GLU A 148 -27.43 -26.67 -17.25
C GLU A 148 -27.22 -27.93 -18.08
N ASP A 149 -27.88 -29.03 -17.71
CA ASP A 149 -27.84 -30.30 -18.48
C ASP A 149 -28.28 -30.10 -19.94
N LYS A 150 -29.33 -29.30 -20.17
CA LYS A 150 -29.80 -28.95 -21.52
C LYS A 150 -28.79 -28.08 -22.27
N ALA A 151 -28.15 -27.12 -21.59
CA ALA A 151 -27.14 -26.24 -22.19
C ALA A 151 -25.90 -27.04 -22.60
N VAL A 152 -25.36 -27.86 -21.71
CA VAL A 152 -24.23 -28.76 -22.00
C VAL A 152 -24.58 -29.67 -23.17
N GLY A 153 -25.75 -30.32 -23.14
CA GLY A 153 -26.20 -31.19 -24.23
C GLY A 153 -26.42 -30.46 -25.57
N ALA A 154 -26.84 -29.18 -25.54
CA ALA A 154 -27.01 -28.36 -26.74
C ALA A 154 -25.65 -27.90 -27.31
N GLU A 155 -24.69 -27.56 -26.44
CA GLU A 155 -23.32 -27.21 -26.83
C GLU A 155 -22.59 -28.39 -27.46
N GLU A 156 -22.68 -29.58 -26.86
CA GLU A 156 -22.08 -30.80 -27.40
C GLU A 156 -22.64 -31.13 -28.79
N LYS A 157 -23.95 -31.01 -28.97
CA LYS A 157 -24.61 -31.21 -30.29
C LYS A 157 -24.17 -30.15 -31.29
N ALA A 158 -24.05 -28.89 -30.88
CA ALA A 158 -23.58 -27.82 -31.75
C ALA A 158 -22.12 -28.04 -32.19
N ARG A 159 -21.25 -28.47 -31.26
CA ARG A 159 -19.86 -28.85 -31.54
C ARG A 159 -19.79 -30.02 -32.51
N GLN A 160 -20.51 -31.11 -32.22
CA GLN A 160 -20.54 -32.29 -33.08
C GLN A 160 -21.06 -31.95 -34.48
N ALA A 161 -22.08 -31.11 -34.60
CA ALA A 161 -22.60 -30.67 -35.89
C ALA A 161 -21.60 -29.81 -36.69
N ALA A 162 -20.81 -28.97 -36.01
CA ALA A 162 -19.76 -28.19 -36.64
C ALA A 162 -18.62 -29.09 -37.19
N GLU A 163 -18.21 -30.09 -36.41
CA GLU A 163 -17.23 -31.10 -36.82
C GLU A 163 -17.76 -31.95 -37.99
N ASP A 164 -19.02 -32.39 -37.92
CA ASP A 164 -19.69 -33.12 -38.99
C ASP A 164 -19.78 -32.31 -40.28
N ARG A 165 -20.05 -31.00 -40.19
CA ARG A 165 -20.07 -30.09 -41.33
C ARG A 165 -18.69 -29.95 -41.96
N GLU A 166 -17.64 -29.85 -41.15
CA GLU A 166 -16.27 -29.79 -41.66
C GLU A 166 -15.87 -31.09 -42.38
N ALA A 167 -16.18 -32.25 -41.79
CA ALA A 167 -15.84 -33.54 -42.39
C ALA A 167 -16.66 -33.84 -43.65
N LYS A 168 -17.99 -33.68 -43.59
CA LYS A 168 -18.92 -33.99 -44.69
C LYS A 168 -18.98 -32.89 -45.74
N GLY A 169 -18.46 -31.69 -45.47
CA GLY A 169 -18.41 -30.56 -46.41
C GLY A 169 -17.28 -30.70 -47.44
N LYS A 170 -16.15 -31.30 -47.06
CA LYS A 170 -14.94 -31.45 -47.89
C LYS A 170 -15.21 -32.03 -49.29
N PRO A 171 -16.02 -33.10 -49.48
CA PRO A 171 -16.29 -33.63 -50.81
C PRO A 171 -17.06 -32.66 -51.73
N TYR A 172 -17.93 -31.83 -51.19
CA TYR A 172 -18.68 -30.84 -51.97
C TYR A 172 -17.81 -29.64 -52.35
N GLU A 173 -16.94 -29.20 -51.43
CA GLU A 173 -16.03 -28.07 -51.64
C GLU A 173 -14.86 -28.43 -52.57
N ALA A 174 -14.48 -29.70 -52.62
CA ALA A 174 -13.47 -30.21 -53.54
C ALA A 174 -13.96 -30.36 -55.00
N ASP A 175 -15.28 -30.33 -55.27
CA ASP A 175 -15.85 -30.38 -56.62
C ASP A 175 -16.02 -28.95 -57.20
N PRO A 176 -15.21 -28.54 -58.20
CA PRO A 176 -15.27 -27.21 -58.78
C PRO A 176 -16.57 -26.95 -59.55
N LEU A 177 -17.18 -27.98 -60.16
CA LEU A 177 -18.43 -27.84 -60.92
C LEU A 177 -19.61 -27.62 -59.98
N PHE A 178 -19.62 -28.33 -58.83
CA PHE A 178 -20.59 -28.12 -57.77
C PHE A 178 -20.51 -26.70 -57.20
N MET A 179 -19.30 -26.25 -56.82
CA MET A 179 -19.08 -24.92 -56.26
C MET A 179 -19.37 -23.80 -57.25
N TYR A 180 -19.10 -24.00 -58.54
CA TYR A 180 -19.48 -23.06 -59.60
C TYR A 180 -21.01 -22.88 -59.67
N LEU A 181 -21.78 -23.97 -59.71
CA LEU A 181 -23.24 -23.87 -59.76
C LEU A 181 -23.84 -23.34 -58.45
N TRP A 182 -23.24 -23.69 -57.30
CA TRP A 182 -23.62 -23.20 -55.98
C TRP A 182 -23.40 -21.69 -55.84
N SER A 183 -22.21 -21.18 -56.18
CA SER A 183 -21.87 -19.75 -56.11
C SER A 183 -22.72 -18.88 -57.04
N ARG A 184 -23.15 -19.42 -58.20
CA ARG A 184 -24.11 -18.75 -59.08
C ARG A 184 -25.56 -18.78 -58.57
N GLY A 185 -25.83 -19.53 -57.51
CA GLY A 185 -27.18 -19.71 -56.97
C GLY A 185 -28.10 -20.51 -57.88
N TYR A 186 -27.56 -21.39 -58.75
CA TYR A 186 -28.34 -22.19 -59.70
C TYR A 186 -29.47 -22.95 -58.99
N GLY A 187 -30.68 -22.91 -59.56
CA GLY A 187 -31.87 -23.52 -58.94
C GLY A 187 -32.54 -22.69 -57.83
N THR A 188 -32.17 -21.43 -57.65
CA THR A 188 -32.86 -20.47 -56.77
C THR A 188 -33.40 -19.27 -57.53
N SER A 189 -34.25 -18.46 -56.89
CA SER A 189 -34.73 -17.18 -57.42
C SER A 189 -33.60 -16.16 -57.63
N ALA A 190 -32.43 -16.36 -57.00
CA ALA A 190 -31.26 -15.50 -57.16
C ALA A 190 -30.44 -15.80 -58.43
N TYR A 191 -30.68 -16.93 -59.11
CA TYR A 191 -29.94 -17.31 -60.31
C TYR A 191 -30.24 -16.37 -61.49
N ARG A 192 -29.24 -15.59 -61.89
CA ARG A 192 -29.32 -14.70 -63.05
C ARG A 192 -28.29 -15.12 -64.08
N ALA A 193 -28.75 -15.71 -65.18
CA ALA A 193 -27.90 -16.10 -66.30
C ALA A 193 -28.65 -16.00 -67.63
N SER A 194 -27.88 -15.79 -68.71
CA SER A 194 -28.38 -15.77 -70.08
C SER A 194 -28.92 -17.15 -70.51
N PRO A 195 -29.79 -17.24 -71.53
CA PRO A 195 -30.37 -18.51 -71.98
C PRO A 195 -29.33 -19.57 -72.39
N ILE A 196 -28.20 -19.15 -72.97
CA ILE A 196 -27.11 -20.05 -73.37
C ILE A 196 -26.40 -20.61 -72.13
N ALA A 197 -26.04 -19.75 -71.18
CA ALA A 197 -25.42 -20.17 -69.93
C ALA A 197 -26.33 -21.12 -69.14
N ARG A 198 -27.64 -20.85 -69.11
CA ARG A 198 -28.65 -21.70 -68.44
C ARG A 198 -28.73 -23.11 -69.05
N TYR A 199 -28.57 -23.25 -70.36
CA TYR A 199 -28.55 -24.55 -71.02
C TYR A 199 -27.35 -25.41 -70.60
N PHE A 200 -26.15 -24.82 -70.60
CA PHE A 200 -24.94 -25.52 -70.17
C PHE A 200 -24.94 -25.80 -68.66
N ASP A 201 -25.32 -24.82 -67.84
CA ASP A 201 -25.45 -24.99 -66.38
C ASP A 201 -26.46 -26.11 -66.05
N GLY A 202 -27.54 -26.25 -66.82
CA GLY A 202 -28.51 -27.34 -66.66
C GLY A 202 -28.01 -28.72 -67.08
N LYS A 203 -27.14 -28.81 -68.10
CA LYS A 203 -26.45 -30.07 -68.43
C LYS A 203 -25.46 -30.47 -67.35
N VAL A 204 -24.64 -29.53 -66.86
CA VAL A 204 -23.69 -29.75 -65.76
C VAL A 204 -24.44 -30.17 -64.49
N ALA A 205 -25.55 -29.50 -64.17
CA ALA A 205 -26.37 -29.82 -63.00
C ALA A 205 -26.93 -31.24 -63.03
N ARG A 206 -27.34 -31.75 -64.20
CA ARG A 206 -27.83 -33.13 -64.35
C ARG A 206 -26.70 -34.16 -64.26
N LEU A 207 -25.51 -33.83 -64.78
CA LEU A 207 -24.34 -34.70 -64.75
C LEU A 207 -23.86 -34.97 -63.32
N ILE A 208 -23.80 -33.95 -62.49
CA ILE A 208 -23.30 -34.05 -61.11
C ILE A 208 -24.40 -34.30 -60.06
N GLY A 209 -25.66 -34.48 -60.48
CA GLY A 209 -26.78 -34.64 -59.54
C GLY A 209 -27.02 -33.42 -58.63
N PHE A 210 -26.76 -32.22 -59.15
CA PHE A 210 -26.68 -30.97 -58.37
C PHE A 210 -27.93 -30.67 -57.53
N THR A 211 -29.13 -31.01 -57.99
CA THR A 211 -30.38 -30.71 -57.26
C THR A 211 -30.46 -31.40 -55.90
N GLY A 212 -30.05 -32.67 -55.81
CA GLY A 212 -30.01 -33.41 -54.54
C GLY A 212 -28.83 -32.99 -53.67
N ALA A 213 -27.64 -32.87 -54.28
CA ALA A 213 -26.41 -32.43 -53.61
C ALA A 213 -26.55 -31.03 -53.00
N ARG A 214 -27.23 -30.10 -53.69
CA ARG A 214 -27.51 -28.74 -53.21
C ARG A 214 -28.33 -28.74 -51.93
N ALA A 215 -29.39 -29.55 -51.85
CA ALA A 215 -30.24 -29.63 -50.67
C ALA A 215 -29.48 -30.18 -49.45
N ASN A 216 -28.66 -31.23 -49.67
CA ASN A 216 -27.82 -31.81 -48.63
C ASN A 216 -26.74 -30.84 -48.15
N TYR A 217 -26.05 -30.14 -49.05
CA TYR A 217 -25.02 -29.15 -48.69
C TYR A 217 -25.63 -27.92 -48.00
N PHE A 218 -26.81 -27.46 -48.43
CA PHE A 218 -27.54 -26.39 -47.75
C PHE A 218 -27.88 -26.78 -46.32
N MET A 219 -28.49 -27.95 -46.12
CA MET A 219 -28.83 -28.46 -44.80
C MET A 219 -27.58 -28.67 -43.92
N LEU A 220 -26.49 -29.18 -44.49
CA LEU A 220 -25.21 -29.37 -43.79
C LEU A 220 -24.62 -28.05 -43.26
N ASN A 221 -24.83 -26.93 -43.97
CA ASN A 221 -24.40 -25.61 -43.51
C ASN A 221 -25.39 -24.95 -42.54
N GLU A 222 -26.70 -25.18 -42.69
CA GLU A 222 -27.71 -24.57 -41.80
C GLU A 222 -27.83 -25.25 -40.43
N ILE A 223 -27.65 -26.57 -40.35
CA ILE A 223 -27.80 -27.33 -39.09
C ILE A 223 -26.87 -26.81 -37.99
N PRO A 224 -25.55 -26.61 -38.21
CA PRO A 224 -24.65 -26.10 -37.18
C PRO A 224 -25.04 -24.70 -36.72
N VAL A 225 -25.48 -23.83 -37.64
CA VAL A 225 -25.91 -22.46 -37.30
C VAL A 225 -27.13 -22.48 -36.39
N ARG A 226 -28.14 -23.30 -36.70
CA ARG A 226 -29.35 -23.43 -35.86
C ARG A 226 -29.06 -24.06 -34.51
N LEU A 227 -28.15 -25.05 -34.45
CA LEU A 227 -27.74 -25.68 -33.20
C LEU A 227 -26.92 -24.72 -32.33
N ALA A 228 -26.04 -23.91 -32.90
CA ALA A 228 -25.33 -22.86 -32.17
C ALA A 228 -26.30 -21.81 -31.60
N GLN A 229 -27.30 -21.38 -32.38
CA GLN A 229 -28.36 -20.49 -31.90
C GLN A 229 -29.24 -21.13 -30.81
N HIS A 230 -29.39 -22.45 -30.82
CA HIS A 230 -30.11 -23.16 -29.76
C HIS A 230 -29.25 -23.26 -28.49
N ALA A 231 -27.97 -23.60 -28.62
CA ALA A 231 -27.03 -23.62 -27.50
C ALA A 231 -26.96 -22.26 -26.80
N GLU A 232 -26.88 -21.16 -27.56
CA GLU A 232 -26.90 -19.81 -26.99
C GLU A 232 -28.19 -19.52 -26.21
N ARG A 233 -29.35 -19.91 -26.76
CA ARG A 233 -30.63 -19.78 -26.03
C ARG A 233 -30.66 -20.62 -24.75
N GLN A 234 -30.04 -21.80 -24.75
CA GLN A 234 -29.95 -22.61 -23.54
C GLN A 234 -29.00 -21.99 -22.51
N ARG A 235 -27.89 -21.37 -22.92
CA ARG A 235 -27.04 -20.59 -21.98
C ARG A 235 -27.79 -19.43 -21.33
N SER A 236 -28.56 -18.68 -22.11
CA SER A 236 -29.40 -17.61 -21.55
C SER A 236 -30.42 -18.17 -20.55
N ALA A 237 -31.01 -19.33 -20.84
CA ALA A 237 -31.94 -20.00 -19.92
C ALA A 237 -31.25 -20.50 -18.63
N VAL A 238 -29.97 -20.90 -18.69
CA VAL A 238 -29.18 -21.20 -17.48
C VAL A 238 -29.01 -19.95 -16.63
N ALA A 239 -28.57 -18.84 -17.22
CA ALA A 239 -28.40 -17.59 -16.49
C ALA A 239 -29.70 -17.10 -15.83
N GLU A 240 -30.84 -17.21 -16.55
CA GLU A 240 -32.17 -16.89 -16.00
C GLU A 240 -32.57 -17.83 -14.83
N ALA A 241 -32.25 -19.11 -14.92
CA ALA A 241 -32.55 -20.09 -13.87
C ALA A 241 -31.65 -19.91 -12.63
N GLU A 242 -30.37 -19.57 -12.83
CA GLU A 242 -29.44 -19.19 -11.77
C GLU A 242 -29.92 -17.91 -11.06
N GLU A 243 -30.32 -16.87 -11.80
CA GLU A 243 -30.88 -15.64 -11.21
C GLU A 243 -32.13 -15.90 -10.38
N GLN A 244 -33.03 -16.78 -10.84
CA GLN A 244 -34.21 -17.19 -10.07
C GLN A 244 -33.84 -17.93 -8.78
N ARG A 245 -32.84 -18.81 -8.85
CA ARG A 245 -32.32 -19.50 -7.68
C ARG A 245 -31.72 -18.51 -6.68
N GLU A 246 -30.85 -17.62 -7.13
CA GLU A 246 -30.24 -16.56 -6.31
C GLU A 246 -31.32 -15.65 -5.68
N ALA A 247 -32.41 -15.35 -6.39
CA ALA A 247 -33.51 -14.56 -5.87
C ALA A 247 -34.26 -15.26 -4.72
N VAL A 248 -34.49 -16.58 -4.81
CA VAL A 248 -35.09 -17.37 -3.72
C VAL A 248 -34.14 -17.41 -2.52
N GLU A 249 -32.85 -17.61 -2.78
CA GLU A 249 -31.80 -17.61 -1.77
C GLU A 249 -31.70 -16.25 -1.05
N ARG A 250 -31.75 -15.14 -1.81
CA ARG A 250 -31.73 -13.78 -1.27
C ARG A 250 -32.97 -13.47 -0.45
N ALA A 251 -34.17 -13.83 -0.93
CA ALA A 251 -35.42 -13.60 -0.20
C ALA A 251 -35.43 -14.34 1.16
N ALA A 252 -34.83 -15.54 1.23
CA ALA A 252 -34.70 -16.28 2.47
C ALA A 252 -33.80 -15.56 3.49
N LEU A 253 -32.69 -14.96 3.02
CA LEU A 253 -31.77 -14.19 3.87
C LEU A 253 -32.37 -12.84 4.30
N GLU A 254 -33.08 -12.16 3.41
CA GLU A 254 -33.82 -10.92 3.73
C GLU A 254 -34.89 -11.18 4.79
N ALA A 255 -35.66 -12.27 4.66
CA ALA A 255 -36.62 -12.69 5.67
C ALA A 255 -35.96 -13.03 7.02
N ALA A 256 -34.71 -13.49 7.00
CA ALA A 256 -33.90 -13.75 8.18
C ALA A 256 -33.21 -12.49 8.76
N GLY A 257 -33.35 -11.33 8.11
CA GLY A 257 -32.84 -10.05 8.60
C GLY A 257 -31.40 -9.72 8.17
N VAL A 258 -30.90 -10.29 7.07
CA VAL A 258 -29.52 -10.03 6.58
C VAL A 258 -29.26 -8.55 6.28
N GLU A 259 -30.26 -7.78 5.85
CA GLU A 259 -30.11 -6.36 5.49
C GLU A 259 -29.58 -5.50 6.64
N ALA A 260 -29.99 -5.80 7.88
CA ALA A 260 -29.50 -5.09 9.05
C ALA A 260 -28.03 -5.40 9.33
N LEU A 261 -27.58 -6.63 9.06
CA LEU A 261 -26.18 -7.03 9.21
C LEU A 261 -25.31 -6.46 8.08
N GLU A 262 -25.83 -6.40 6.86
CA GLU A 262 -25.16 -5.76 5.72
C GLU A 262 -24.99 -4.26 5.95
N ALA A 263 -26.02 -3.58 6.45
CA ALA A 263 -25.94 -2.17 6.82
C ALA A 263 -24.94 -1.92 7.97
N ASP A 264 -24.89 -2.83 8.96
CA ASP A 264 -23.87 -2.77 10.03
C ASP A 264 -22.46 -2.97 9.45
N LEU A 265 -22.26 -3.93 8.54
CA LEU A 265 -20.98 -4.15 7.87
C LEU A 265 -20.54 -2.91 7.06
N GLU A 266 -21.43 -2.32 6.27
CA GLU A 266 -21.13 -1.08 5.52
C GLU A 266 -20.74 0.07 6.46
N ALA A 267 -21.43 0.23 7.59
CA ALA A 267 -21.08 1.23 8.60
C ALA A 267 -19.69 0.96 9.20
N ARG A 268 -19.36 -0.31 9.50
CA ARG A 268 -18.05 -0.70 10.06
C ARG A 268 -16.92 -0.55 9.05
N ASP A 269 -17.16 -0.87 7.78
CA ASP A 269 -16.20 -0.60 6.70
C ASP A 269 -15.93 0.91 6.55
N ALA A 270 -16.97 1.75 6.67
CA ALA A 270 -16.81 3.21 6.65
C ALA A 270 -16.03 3.75 7.87
N GLU A 271 -16.30 3.23 9.07
CA GLU A 271 -15.55 3.56 10.29
C GLU A 271 -14.07 3.17 10.18
N LEU A 272 -13.79 1.97 9.64
CA LEU A 272 -12.42 1.51 9.40
C LEU A 272 -11.71 2.39 8.37
N ALA A 273 -12.38 2.73 7.26
CA ALA A 273 -11.82 3.59 6.22
C ALA A 273 -11.46 4.99 6.76
N ALA A 274 -12.35 5.58 7.57
CA ALA A 274 -12.09 6.86 8.24
C ALA A 274 -10.90 6.77 9.21
N ALA A 275 -10.80 5.68 9.98
CA ALA A 275 -9.67 5.48 10.89
C ALA A 275 -8.33 5.34 10.14
N VAL A 276 -8.32 4.67 8.99
CA VAL A 276 -7.15 4.56 8.11
C VAL A 276 -6.77 5.93 7.53
N GLU A 277 -7.73 6.73 7.07
CA GLU A 277 -7.46 8.07 6.52
C GLU A 277 -6.89 9.03 7.58
N ASP A 278 -7.47 9.02 8.79
CA ASP A 278 -6.99 9.81 9.92
C ASP A 278 -5.55 9.41 10.30
N LEU A 279 -5.25 8.10 10.27
CA LEU A 279 -3.92 7.57 10.57
C LEU A 279 -2.88 8.03 9.53
N GLU A 280 -3.21 7.95 8.24
CA GLU A 280 -2.34 8.45 7.17
C GLU A 280 -2.07 9.96 7.30
N THR A 281 -3.10 10.73 7.68
CA THR A 281 -2.96 12.17 7.92
C THR A 281 -1.97 12.47 9.05
N VAL A 282 -2.08 11.78 10.18
CA VAL A 282 -1.16 11.95 11.32
C VAL A 282 0.25 11.45 10.98
N ARG A 283 0.37 10.34 10.24
CA ARG A 283 1.67 9.83 9.78
C ARG A 283 2.37 10.81 8.83
N ALA A 284 1.63 11.45 7.91
CA ALA A 284 2.17 12.50 7.05
C ALA A 284 2.64 13.72 7.86
N ALA A 285 1.88 14.11 8.90
CA ALA A 285 2.27 15.19 9.79
C ALA A 285 3.55 14.86 10.60
N LEU A 286 3.68 13.63 11.10
CA LEU A 286 4.90 13.14 11.75
C LEU A 286 6.10 13.16 10.79
N GLY A 287 5.92 12.67 9.55
CA GLY A 287 6.98 12.71 8.54
C GLY A 287 7.43 14.12 8.18
N GLY A 288 6.49 15.08 8.11
CA GLY A 288 6.81 16.50 7.94
C GLY A 288 7.58 17.09 9.12
N LEU A 289 7.18 16.75 10.35
CA LEU A 289 7.86 17.20 11.57
C LEU A 289 9.26 16.59 11.72
N ASP A 290 9.45 15.34 11.31
CA ASP A 290 10.78 14.70 11.29
C ASP A 290 11.71 15.41 10.30
N ALA A 291 11.20 15.82 9.14
CA ALA A 291 11.98 16.60 8.17
C ALA A 291 12.35 17.99 8.73
N GLU A 292 11.41 18.67 9.38
CA GLU A 292 11.64 19.94 10.09
C GLU A 292 12.71 19.78 11.17
N THR A 293 12.58 18.76 12.03
CA THR A 293 13.51 18.47 13.13
C THR A 293 14.91 18.12 12.62
N ARG A 294 15.01 17.35 11.53
CA ARG A 294 16.31 17.04 10.91
C ARG A 294 17.02 18.30 10.42
N GLY A 295 16.27 19.25 9.85
CA GLY A 295 16.81 20.56 9.47
C GLY A 295 17.31 21.36 10.68
N LEU A 296 16.62 21.28 11.82
CA LEU A 296 17.05 21.93 13.07
C LEU A 296 18.27 21.28 13.72
N LEU A 297 18.49 19.97 13.52
CA LEU A 297 19.61 19.22 14.08
C LEU A 297 20.91 19.38 13.27
N ASP A 298 20.81 19.71 11.99
CA ASP A 298 21.99 19.97 11.16
C ASP A 298 22.64 21.31 11.55
N GLU A 299 23.78 21.25 12.23
CA GLU A 299 24.59 22.40 12.64
C GLU A 299 25.05 23.26 11.45
N THR A 300 25.12 22.68 10.25
CA THR A 300 25.46 23.43 9.03
C THR A 300 24.26 24.11 8.38
N ALA A 301 23.03 23.73 8.77
CA ALA A 301 21.80 24.26 8.21
C ALA A 301 21.30 25.54 8.89
N ASP A 302 21.82 25.91 10.06
CA ASP A 302 21.58 27.23 10.69
C ASP A 302 22.84 28.12 10.62
N PRO A 303 23.00 28.92 9.54
CA PRO A 303 24.10 29.85 9.39
C PRO A 303 24.21 30.85 10.56
N GLY A 304 23.11 31.18 11.23
CA GLY A 304 23.09 32.16 12.31
C GLY A 304 23.74 31.62 13.59
N ILE A 305 23.50 30.35 13.92
CA ILE A 305 24.10 29.68 15.08
C ILE A 305 25.57 29.40 14.82
N LYS A 306 25.89 28.88 13.63
CA LYS A 306 27.28 28.68 13.24
C LYS A 306 28.06 29.99 13.28
N ALA A 307 27.52 31.07 12.72
CA ALA A 307 28.15 32.38 12.79
C ALA A 307 28.32 32.89 14.23
N ALA A 308 27.35 32.65 15.12
CA ALA A 308 27.45 33.07 16.51
C ALA A 308 28.48 32.24 17.32
N ILE A 309 28.58 30.94 17.05
CA ILE A 309 29.61 30.07 17.64
C ILE A 309 30.98 30.42 17.06
N ASP A 310 31.08 30.65 15.75
CA ASP A 310 32.31 31.05 15.08
C ASP A 310 32.77 32.44 15.54
N ASP A 311 31.85 33.37 15.78
CA ASP A 311 32.12 34.69 16.39
C ASP A 311 32.69 34.53 17.80
N LEU A 312 32.10 33.67 18.62
CA LEU A 312 32.56 33.38 19.98
C LEU A 312 33.93 32.68 19.97
N ALA A 313 34.12 31.69 19.10
CA ALA A 313 35.38 31.00 18.90
C ALA A 313 36.47 31.94 18.39
N THR A 314 36.13 32.85 17.46
CA THR A 314 37.03 33.90 16.97
C THR A 314 37.40 34.84 18.10
N ALA A 315 36.43 35.27 18.91
CA ALA A 315 36.68 36.12 20.07
C ALA A 315 37.63 35.43 21.06
N ILE A 316 37.42 34.14 21.39
CA ILE A 316 38.26 33.34 22.29
C ILE A 316 39.65 33.03 21.70
N SER A 317 39.74 32.78 20.39
CA SER A 317 40.97 32.37 19.71
C SER A 317 41.94 33.50 19.40
N ARG A 318 41.52 34.75 19.61
CA ARG A 318 42.38 35.91 19.42
C ARG A 318 43.66 35.78 20.22
N ASP A 319 44.73 36.24 19.59
CA ASP A 319 46.07 36.19 20.16
C ASP A 319 46.13 36.84 21.54
N ASP A 320 45.30 37.84 21.82
CA ASP A 320 45.19 38.47 23.14
C ASP A 320 44.83 37.48 24.25
N LEU A 321 43.79 36.64 24.07
CA LEU A 321 43.35 35.67 25.08
C LEU A 321 44.27 34.45 25.15
N ARG A 322 44.82 34.01 24.02
CA ARG A 322 45.84 32.94 23.99
C ARG A 322 47.16 33.39 24.62
N SER A 323 47.49 34.67 24.54
CA SER A 323 48.64 35.24 25.23
C SER A 323 48.37 35.32 26.71
N LEU A 324 47.19 35.78 27.13
CA LEU A 324 46.78 35.76 28.54
C LEU A 324 46.82 34.35 29.16
N TYR A 325 46.36 33.33 28.43
CA TYR A 325 46.43 31.94 28.88
C TYR A 325 47.88 31.43 28.99
N ARG A 326 48.76 31.77 28.05
CA ARG A 326 50.19 31.44 28.14
C ARG A 326 50.89 32.18 29.27
N GLU A 327 50.62 33.47 29.43
CA GLU A 327 51.15 34.29 30.52
C GLU A 327 50.71 33.78 31.89
N ALA A 328 49.47 33.29 32.01
CA ALA A 328 48.98 32.66 33.24
C ALA A 328 49.69 31.34 33.57
N LEU A 329 50.12 30.59 32.55
CA LEU A 329 50.98 29.41 32.73
C LEU A 329 52.42 29.80 33.10
N ASP A 330 52.92 30.92 32.57
CA ASP A 330 54.29 31.39 32.78
C ASP A 330 54.47 32.16 34.11
N THR A 331 53.41 32.76 34.65
CA THR A 331 53.41 33.50 35.93
C THR A 331 52.34 32.97 36.88
N PRO A 332 52.56 31.79 37.50
CA PRO A 332 51.56 31.16 38.35
C PRO A 332 51.33 31.97 39.64
N THR A 333 50.14 32.55 39.76
CA THR A 333 49.57 33.00 41.03
C THR A 333 48.53 31.97 41.51
N PRO A 334 48.21 31.91 42.82
CA PRO A 334 47.17 31.00 43.31
C PRO A 334 45.82 31.21 42.62
N GLU A 335 45.46 32.46 42.28
CA GLU A 335 44.23 32.74 41.55
C GLU A 335 44.28 32.25 40.09
N ASP A 336 45.39 32.48 39.37
CA ASP A 336 45.57 31.99 37.98
C ASP A 336 45.51 30.47 37.90
N GLU A 337 46.14 29.75 38.84
CA GLU A 337 46.14 28.28 38.87
C GLU A 337 44.72 27.71 38.95
N THR A 338 43.86 28.33 39.79
CA THR A 338 42.46 27.89 39.90
C THR A 338 41.69 28.09 38.59
N ILE A 339 41.89 29.22 37.92
CA ILE A 339 41.21 29.54 36.66
C ILE A 339 41.70 28.63 35.53
N VAL A 340 43.01 28.44 35.38
CA VAL A 340 43.61 27.54 34.38
C VAL A 340 43.14 26.10 34.58
N LYS A 341 43.08 25.62 35.83
CA LYS A 341 42.57 24.29 36.13
C LYS A 341 41.10 24.13 35.72
N SER A 342 40.27 25.14 35.99
CA SER A 342 38.85 25.13 35.59
C SER A 342 38.69 25.10 34.06
N LEU A 343 39.52 25.83 33.31
CA LEU A 343 39.55 25.81 31.84
C LEU A 343 39.93 24.44 31.29
N GLN A 344 40.97 23.81 31.85
CA GLN A 344 41.40 22.46 31.43
C GLN A 344 40.37 21.38 31.78
N GLU A 345 39.63 21.53 32.88
CA GLU A 345 38.52 20.65 33.23
C GLU A 345 37.33 20.83 32.28
N ALA A 346 36.98 22.08 31.96
CA ALA A 346 35.93 22.41 31.00
C ALA A 346 36.24 21.86 29.59
N GLU A 347 37.48 22.01 29.11
CA GLU A 347 37.90 21.51 27.80
C GLU A 347 37.83 19.98 27.73
N ARG A 348 38.34 19.28 28.75
CA ARG A 348 38.22 17.80 28.86
C ARG A 348 36.76 17.36 28.91
N HIS A 349 35.90 18.14 29.58
CA HIS A 349 34.47 17.84 29.64
C HIS A 349 33.78 18.02 28.29
N LEU A 350 34.09 19.10 27.57
CA LEU A 350 33.56 19.34 26.22
C LEU A 350 33.95 18.26 25.23
N VAL A 351 35.20 17.79 25.24
CA VAL A 351 35.63 16.67 24.39
C VAL A 351 34.80 15.42 24.66
N ARG A 352 34.54 15.11 25.95
CA ARG A 352 33.73 13.95 26.34
C ARG A 352 32.27 14.09 25.89
N ILE A 353 31.64 15.22 26.15
CA ILE A 353 30.24 15.46 25.78
C ILE A 353 30.08 15.43 24.25
N THR A 354 31.02 16.03 23.51
CA THR A 354 30.98 16.04 22.04
C THR A 354 31.09 14.63 21.47
N ALA A 355 31.99 13.79 22.01
CA ALA A 355 32.09 12.39 21.59
C ALA A 355 30.80 11.60 21.88
N GLN A 356 30.16 11.84 23.03
CA GLN A 356 28.86 11.24 23.36
C GLN A 356 27.75 11.70 22.42
N MET A 357 27.72 12.99 22.06
CA MET A 357 26.77 13.54 21.10
C MET A 357 26.93 12.90 19.72
N GLU A 358 28.16 12.69 19.26
CA GLU A 358 28.44 12.01 17.99
C GLU A 358 27.95 10.56 18.00
N GLU A 359 28.17 9.83 19.11
CA GLU A 359 27.69 8.46 19.28
C GLU A 359 26.15 8.38 19.26
N VAL A 360 25.48 9.26 20.01
CA VAL A 360 24.01 9.34 20.04
C VAL A 360 23.45 9.72 18.67
N ARG A 361 24.10 10.66 17.96
CA ARG A 361 23.70 11.07 16.60
C ARG A 361 23.85 9.91 15.62
N ALA A 362 24.95 9.16 15.68
CA ALA A 362 25.16 7.98 14.85
C ALA A 362 24.11 6.89 15.14
N ALA A 363 23.79 6.65 16.41
CA ALA A 363 22.73 5.72 16.80
C ALA A 363 21.34 6.17 16.31
N ALA A 364 21.03 7.46 16.39
CA ALA A 364 19.77 8.02 15.90
C ALA A 364 19.63 7.86 14.37
N VAL A 365 20.69 8.12 13.60
CA VAL A 365 20.71 7.90 12.14
C VAL A 365 20.52 6.42 11.79
N ASP A 366 21.18 5.52 12.52
CA ASP A 366 21.04 4.08 12.33
C ASP A 366 19.60 3.60 12.60
N LEU A 367 18.97 4.14 13.64
CA LEU A 367 17.59 3.83 14.02
C LEU A 367 16.58 4.39 13.01
N ALA A 368 16.78 5.62 12.52
CA ALA A 368 15.97 6.20 11.45
C ALA A 368 16.05 5.37 10.15
N ARG A 369 17.22 4.81 9.83
CA ARG A 369 17.38 3.89 8.70
C ARG A 369 16.57 2.61 8.90
N LYS A 370 16.63 2.01 10.10
CA LYS A 370 15.84 0.80 10.45
C LYS A 370 14.34 1.07 10.38
N ARG A 371 13.89 2.23 10.88
CA ARG A 371 12.50 2.69 10.77
C ARG A 371 12.03 2.75 9.31
N THR A 372 12.84 3.35 8.44
CA THR A 372 12.54 3.47 7.00
C THR A 372 12.39 2.10 6.33
N GLU A 373 13.19 1.11 6.73
CA GLU A 373 13.06 -0.26 6.23
C GLU A 373 11.75 -0.92 6.69
N LEU A 374 11.33 -0.71 7.94
CA LEU A 374 10.05 -1.22 8.44
C LEU A 374 8.85 -0.51 7.76
N GLU A 375 8.90 0.82 7.63
CA GLU A 375 7.89 1.62 6.92
C GLU A 375 7.72 1.17 5.46
N ARG A 376 8.84 0.85 4.78
CA ARG A 376 8.78 0.32 3.41
C ARG A 376 8.07 -1.03 3.35
N SER A 377 8.36 -1.93 4.28
CA SER A 377 7.72 -3.25 4.29
C SER A 377 6.23 -3.16 4.68
N GLU A 378 5.86 -2.27 5.62
CA GLU A 378 4.47 -1.96 5.94
C GLU A 378 3.71 -1.45 4.70
N GLN A 379 4.30 -0.51 3.97
CA GLN A 379 3.70 0.01 2.74
C GLN A 379 3.56 -1.07 1.67
N ASN A 380 4.58 -1.93 1.51
CA ASN A 380 4.53 -3.06 0.58
C ASN A 380 3.48 -4.10 0.98
N PHE A 381 3.28 -4.33 2.28
CA PHE A 381 2.24 -5.21 2.80
C PHE A 381 0.85 -4.71 2.39
N ARG A 382 0.60 -3.40 2.58
CA ARG A 382 -0.66 -2.75 2.20
C ARG A 382 -0.85 -2.72 0.68
N ASN A 383 0.17 -2.32 -0.08
CA ASN A 383 0.13 -2.25 -1.54
C ASN A 383 -0.09 -3.61 -2.21
N SER A 384 0.46 -4.67 -1.62
CA SER A 384 0.28 -6.06 -2.10
C SER A 384 -1.13 -6.61 -1.81
N GLY A 385 -1.94 -5.89 -1.03
CA GLY A 385 -3.27 -6.34 -0.63
C GLY A 385 -3.24 -7.52 0.33
N TYR A 386 -2.15 -7.68 1.10
CA TYR A 386 -2.08 -8.70 2.14
C TYR A 386 -3.00 -8.39 3.31
N ASP A 387 -3.45 -7.14 3.44
CA ASP A 387 -4.49 -6.70 4.40
C ASP A 387 -5.89 -7.20 3.99
N ASN A 388 -6.00 -8.51 3.77
CA ASN A 388 -7.25 -9.18 3.48
C ASN A 388 -7.75 -9.86 4.76
N PRO A 389 -9.04 -9.70 5.12
CA PRO A 389 -9.66 -10.40 6.24
C PRO A 389 -9.51 -11.93 6.18
N TYR A 390 -9.43 -12.47 4.97
CA TYR A 390 -9.24 -13.90 4.71
C TYR A 390 -7.78 -14.29 4.47
N GLY A 391 -6.85 -13.37 4.63
CA GLY A 391 -5.42 -13.59 4.47
C GLY A 391 -4.80 -14.30 5.68
N GLU A 392 -4.01 -15.34 5.43
CA GLU A 392 -3.25 -16.05 6.45
C GLU A 392 -1.80 -16.27 6.02
N PHE A 393 -0.90 -16.27 7.00
CA PHE A 393 0.52 -16.57 6.82
C PHE A 393 0.87 -17.87 7.53
N VAL A 394 1.50 -18.78 6.80
CA VAL A 394 1.78 -20.13 7.29
C VAL A 394 2.74 -20.11 8.50
N ASN A 395 3.83 -19.33 8.46
CA ASN A 395 4.84 -19.27 9.53
C ASN A 395 5.02 -17.87 10.14
N GLY A 396 4.09 -17.47 11.01
CA GLY A 396 4.21 -16.21 11.76
C GLY A 396 5.50 -16.04 12.59
N ALA A 397 6.13 -17.14 13.03
CA ALA A 397 7.40 -17.08 13.75
C ALA A 397 8.57 -16.58 12.86
N ILE A 398 8.54 -16.87 11.56
CA ILE A 398 9.55 -16.39 10.60
C ILE A 398 9.40 -14.88 10.41
N ILE A 399 8.16 -14.39 10.26
CA ILE A 399 7.85 -12.96 10.16
C ILE A 399 8.40 -12.20 11.37
N GLY A 400 8.08 -12.67 12.59
CA GLY A 400 8.60 -12.05 13.83
C GLY A 400 10.13 -12.07 13.93
N GLY A 401 10.77 -13.18 13.51
CA GLY A 401 12.23 -13.29 13.47
C GLY A 401 12.89 -12.32 12.50
N ILE A 402 12.30 -12.12 11.32
CA ILE A 402 12.80 -11.16 10.31
C ILE A 402 12.63 -9.73 10.78
N ILE A 403 11.49 -9.37 11.39
CA ILE A 403 11.27 -8.05 11.99
C ILE A 403 12.37 -7.75 13.03
N GLN A 404 12.66 -8.71 13.92
CA GLN A 404 13.76 -8.59 14.89
C GLN A 404 15.13 -8.49 14.21
N GLY A 405 15.33 -9.21 13.10
CA GLY A 405 16.53 -9.10 12.26
C GLY A 405 16.72 -7.71 11.66
N ILE A 406 15.63 -7.05 11.22
CA ILE A 406 15.65 -5.68 10.71
C ILE A 406 15.99 -4.69 11.83
N ILE A 407 15.36 -4.82 13.01
CA ILE A 407 15.66 -3.99 14.18
C ILE A 407 17.14 -4.12 14.60
N ARG A 408 17.71 -5.33 14.50
CA ARG A 408 19.13 -5.59 14.76
C ARG A 408 20.07 -5.16 13.62
N GLY A 409 19.53 -4.77 12.47
CA GLY A 409 20.31 -4.38 11.29
C GLY A 409 20.92 -5.54 10.49
N ALA A 410 20.55 -6.78 10.79
CA ALA A 410 21.03 -7.98 10.10
C ALA A 410 20.18 -8.35 8.87
N MET A 411 18.99 -7.77 8.73
CA MET A 411 18.05 -8.04 7.64
C MET A 411 17.46 -6.74 7.08
N SER A 412 16.81 -6.83 5.91
CA SER A 412 16.23 -5.69 5.19
C SER A 412 14.74 -5.88 4.93
N SER A 413 14.04 -4.80 4.52
CA SER A 413 12.65 -4.84 4.04
C SER A 413 12.39 -5.95 3.03
N ARG A 414 13.31 -6.15 2.08
CA ARG A 414 13.20 -7.19 1.04
C ARG A 414 13.07 -8.61 1.61
N ASN A 415 13.78 -8.90 2.70
CA ASN A 415 13.69 -10.21 3.33
C ASN A 415 12.30 -10.47 3.93
N LEU A 416 11.70 -9.42 4.50
CA LEU A 416 10.34 -9.48 5.06
C LEU A 416 9.31 -9.61 3.93
N ASP A 417 9.46 -8.81 2.88
CA ASP A 417 8.57 -8.84 1.71
C ASP A 417 8.59 -10.20 1.00
N ASP A 418 9.77 -10.81 0.83
CA ASP A 418 9.93 -12.15 0.26
C ASP A 418 9.26 -13.24 1.12
N ALA A 419 9.37 -13.13 2.45
CA ALA A 419 8.74 -14.07 3.36
C ALA A 419 7.21 -13.93 3.33
N LEU A 420 6.70 -12.69 3.33
CA LEU A 420 5.28 -12.41 3.21
C LEU A 420 4.72 -12.98 1.90
N GLY A 421 5.37 -12.73 0.76
CA GLY A 421 4.90 -13.23 -0.54
C GLY A 421 4.89 -14.76 -0.66
N LYS A 422 5.86 -15.46 -0.05
CA LYS A 422 5.92 -16.94 -0.09
C LYS A 422 4.91 -17.61 0.83
N GLU A 423 4.54 -16.95 1.93
CA GLU A 423 3.73 -17.56 2.98
C GLU A 423 2.26 -17.13 2.96
N TYR A 424 1.92 -16.10 2.18
CA TYR A 424 0.56 -15.61 2.06
C TYR A 424 -0.36 -16.63 1.39
N ARG A 425 -1.50 -16.91 2.03
CA ARG A 425 -2.59 -17.70 1.47
C ARG A 425 -3.90 -16.98 1.75
N LYS A 426 -4.83 -17.07 0.80
CA LYS A 426 -6.20 -16.59 1.00
C LYS A 426 -7.09 -17.77 1.33
N ARG A 427 -7.70 -17.76 2.51
CA ARG A 427 -8.70 -18.76 2.89
C ARG A 427 -9.98 -18.51 2.08
N PRO A 428 -10.64 -19.55 1.54
CA PRO A 428 -12.00 -19.38 1.02
C PRO A 428 -12.94 -18.96 2.16
N PRO A 429 -13.97 -18.14 1.87
CA PRO A 429 -15.04 -17.86 2.84
C PRO A 429 -15.71 -19.17 3.25
N ARG A 430 -16.23 -19.23 4.48
CA ARG A 430 -16.74 -20.47 5.07
C ARG A 430 -17.90 -21.10 4.28
N SER A 431 -18.73 -20.29 3.63
CA SER A 431 -19.83 -20.76 2.77
C SER A 431 -19.37 -21.35 1.42
N SER A 432 -18.11 -21.16 1.02
CA SER A 432 -17.59 -21.66 -0.28
C SER A 432 -17.12 -23.12 -0.23
N GLY A 433 -17.16 -23.78 0.94
CA GLY A 433 -16.49 -25.05 1.18
C GLY A 433 -17.43 -26.22 1.44
N GLY A 434 -17.92 -26.86 0.38
CA GLY A 434 -18.27 -28.29 0.43
C GLY A 434 -19.74 -28.65 0.42
N SER A 435 -20.46 -28.31 -0.64
CA SER A 435 -21.53 -29.18 -1.17
C SER A 435 -21.81 -28.78 -2.61
N SER A 436 -21.83 -29.74 -3.53
CA SER A 436 -22.21 -29.57 -4.93
C SER A 436 -23.72 -29.28 -5.09
N GLY A 437 -24.20 -28.26 -4.38
CA GLY A 437 -25.60 -27.92 -4.15
C GLY A 437 -25.85 -26.97 -2.97
N GLY A 438 -24.82 -26.41 -2.32
CA GLY A 438 -24.98 -25.24 -1.44
C GLY A 438 -25.17 -23.97 -2.27
N PHE A 439 -25.61 -22.86 -1.66
CA PHE A 439 -25.87 -21.56 -2.29
C PHE A 439 -24.65 -21.16 -3.14
N GLY A 440 -24.75 -21.46 -4.43
CA GLY A 440 -23.63 -21.65 -5.32
C GLY A 440 -23.55 -20.43 -6.21
N GLY A 441 -23.06 -19.33 -5.66
CA GLY A 441 -23.08 -18.06 -6.37
C GLY A 441 -22.72 -16.97 -5.39
N GLY A 442 -21.66 -16.24 -5.67
CA GLY A 442 -21.09 -15.33 -4.71
C GLY A 442 -22.07 -14.23 -4.26
N PHE A 443 -22.23 -14.11 -2.94
CA PHE A 443 -22.45 -12.81 -2.29
C PHE A 443 -21.37 -11.76 -2.62
N GLY A 444 -20.37 -12.10 -3.45
CA GLY A 444 -19.43 -11.16 -4.07
C GLY A 444 -19.96 -10.36 -5.26
N GLY A 445 -21.22 -10.54 -5.68
CA GLY A 445 -21.84 -9.75 -6.77
C GLY A 445 -22.69 -8.55 -6.32
N GLY A 446 -23.21 -8.57 -5.09
CA GLY A 446 -24.22 -7.61 -4.62
C GLY A 446 -23.82 -6.77 -3.40
N VAL A 447 -22.89 -7.26 -2.57
CA VAL A 447 -22.24 -6.38 -1.58
C VAL A 447 -21.37 -5.43 -2.38
N ARG A 448 -21.80 -4.16 -2.48
CA ARG A 448 -20.93 -3.07 -2.89
C ARG A 448 -19.84 -2.95 -1.84
N MET A 449 -18.86 -3.86 -1.89
CA MET A 449 -17.58 -3.65 -1.23
C MET A 449 -17.11 -2.27 -1.70
N PRO A 450 -17.04 -1.27 -0.81
CA PRO A 450 -16.36 -0.03 -1.17
C PRO A 450 -14.97 -0.45 -1.62
N LYS A 451 -14.60 -0.04 -2.85
CA LYS A 451 -13.22 -0.16 -3.31
C LYS A 451 -12.33 0.28 -2.15
N SER A 452 -11.42 -0.59 -1.69
CA SER A 452 -10.41 -0.22 -0.73
C SER A 452 -9.86 1.17 -1.08
N PRO A 453 -9.84 2.13 -0.16
CA PRO A 453 -9.22 3.43 -0.39
C PRO A 453 -7.70 3.23 -0.35
N GLY A 454 -7.13 2.70 -1.43
CA GLY A 454 -5.72 2.32 -1.44
C GLY A 454 -5.12 2.04 -2.82
N GLY A 455 -5.77 2.52 -3.89
CA GLY A 455 -5.36 2.23 -5.27
C GLY A 455 -5.30 3.47 -6.14
N PHE A 456 -4.39 4.40 -5.86
CA PHE A 456 -4.00 5.41 -6.85
C PHE A 456 -3.28 4.74 -8.03
N ARG A 457 -4.05 4.34 -9.05
CA ARG A 457 -3.51 4.04 -10.38
C ARG A 457 -3.37 5.34 -11.16
N THR A 458 -2.19 5.93 -11.13
CA THR A 458 -1.75 6.87 -12.16
C THR A 458 -1.50 6.08 -13.45
N GLY A 459 -2.36 6.25 -14.46
CA GLY A 459 -2.03 5.79 -15.81
C GLY A 459 -3.22 5.56 -16.74
N GLY A 460 -3.23 6.27 -17.87
CA GLY A 460 -3.89 5.79 -19.09
C GLY A 460 -5.16 6.53 -19.51
N ARG A 461 -5.05 7.82 -19.86
CA ARG A 461 -6.09 8.53 -20.61
C ARG A 461 -6.11 8.00 -22.06
N SER A 462 -6.90 6.96 -22.30
CA SER A 462 -7.34 6.59 -23.65
C SER A 462 -8.46 7.56 -24.05
N GLY A 463 -8.11 8.53 -24.89
CA GLY A 463 -9.04 9.46 -25.51
C GLY A 463 -8.96 9.31 -27.02
N GLY A 464 -9.91 8.59 -27.60
CA GLY A 464 -10.08 8.47 -29.03
C GLY A 464 -10.43 9.81 -29.69
N GLY A 465 -9.79 10.08 -30.82
CA GLY A 465 -10.09 11.15 -31.76
C GLY A 465 -9.08 11.00 -32.88
N GLY A 466 -9.43 10.42 -34.02
CA GLY A 466 -10.28 11.05 -35.01
C GLY A 466 -9.38 11.46 -36.17
N PHE A 467 -9.01 10.49 -37.00
CA PHE A 467 -8.32 10.73 -38.28
C PHE A 467 -9.19 11.63 -39.17
N ARG A 468 -8.67 12.80 -39.55
CA ARG A 468 -9.09 13.53 -40.75
C ARG A 468 -7.87 13.89 -41.58
N THR A 469 -7.88 13.35 -42.78
CA THR A 469 -6.98 13.66 -43.89
C THR A 469 -7.33 15.02 -44.51
N GLY A 470 -6.29 15.77 -44.91
CA GLY A 470 -6.37 16.99 -45.71
C GLY A 470 -5.38 18.01 -45.13
N GLY A 471 -4.35 18.49 -45.81
CA GLY A 471 -4.09 18.57 -47.23
C GLY A 471 -3.78 20.04 -47.58
N SER A 472 -2.54 20.26 -48.00
CA SER A 472 -2.02 21.40 -48.80
C SER A 472 -1.42 22.63 -48.10
N PHE A 473 -0.21 22.90 -48.60
CA PHE A 473 0.73 24.04 -48.56
C PHE A 473 1.51 24.34 -47.27
#